data_AF-A0A452U7D7-F1
#
_entry.id   AF-A0A452U7D7-F1
#
_cell.length_a   1.000
_cell.length_b   1.000
_cell.length_c   1.000
_cell.angle_alpha   90.00
_cell.angle_beta   90.00
_cell.angle_gamma   90.00
#
_symmetry.space_group_name_H-M   'P 1'
#
loop_
_entity.id
_entity.type
_entity.pdbx_description
1 polymer ?
#
loop_
_entity_poly.entity_id
_entity_poly.type
_entity_poly.pdbx_seq_one_letter_code
_entity_poly.pdbx_strand_id
1 'polypeptide(L)'
;MGVRLLCGVAFCFLGVGLAAAQVTQTPRHLIKKVGAKVLMECSQNMDHEGMFWYRQDPGLGLQLLYWSYGINDTEQGDLPFGYDVSRKKKEAFLLTLESASTNQTSVYLCASS
;
A
#
# COMPACT_ATOMS: atom_id res chain seq x y z
N MET A 1 63.36 16.36 -0.34
CA MET A 1 62.19 16.40 0.56
C MET A 1 61.01 16.84 -0.28
N GLY A 2 60.12 16.00 -0.81
CA GLY A 2 59.48 14.85 -0.19
C GLY A 2 58.03 15.20 0.13
N VAL A 3 57.26 15.71 -0.84
CA VAL A 3 55.81 15.91 -0.67
C VAL A 3 55.12 15.05 -1.72
N ARG A 4 54.85 13.80 -1.34
CA ARG A 4 53.92 12.95 -2.08
C ARG A 4 52.52 13.45 -1.75
N LEU A 5 51.91 14.19 -2.67
CA LEU A 5 50.46 14.46 -2.62
C LEU A 5 49.74 13.13 -2.84
N LEU A 6 49.31 12.51 -1.74
CA LEU A 6 48.33 11.44 -1.78
C LEU A 6 47.02 12.07 -2.24
N CYS A 7 46.67 11.83 -3.50
CA CYS A 7 45.41 12.23 -4.09
C CYS A 7 44.30 11.45 -3.38
N GLY A 8 43.75 12.03 -2.31
CA GLY A 8 42.64 11.46 -1.56
C GLY A 8 41.42 11.41 -2.46
N VAL A 9 41.11 10.22 -2.97
CA VAL A 9 39.82 9.97 -3.64
C VAL A 9 38.76 10.00 -2.54
N ALA A 10 38.12 11.14 -2.34
CA ALA A 10 36.95 11.25 -1.51
C ALA A 10 35.80 10.50 -2.21
N PHE A 11 35.55 9.26 -1.81
CA PHE A 11 34.32 8.56 -2.16
C PHE A 11 33.18 9.28 -1.43
N CYS A 12 32.57 10.26 -2.10
CA CYS A 12 31.27 10.77 -1.72
C CYS A 12 30.25 9.64 -1.93
N PHE A 13 30.05 8.81 -0.90
CA PHE A 13 28.84 8.03 -0.81
C PHE A 13 27.70 9.03 -0.66
N LEU A 14 27.06 9.37 -1.79
CA LEU A 14 25.71 9.89 -1.77
C LEU A 14 24.89 8.84 -1.04
N GLY A 15 24.65 9.07 0.25
CA GLY A 15 23.68 8.30 0.99
C GLY A 15 22.36 8.47 0.28
N VAL A 16 22.02 7.51 -0.58
CA VAL A 16 20.67 7.36 -1.09
C VAL A 16 19.86 6.97 0.14
N GLY A 17 19.38 7.97 0.87
CA GLY A 17 18.42 7.76 1.92
C GLY A 17 17.26 7.00 1.29
N LEU A 18 16.97 5.81 1.80
CA LEU A 18 15.73 5.12 1.50
C LEU A 18 14.62 6.10 1.88
N ALA A 19 14.04 6.77 0.88
CA ALA A 19 12.85 7.55 1.09
C ALA A 19 11.82 6.59 1.66
N ALA A 20 11.48 6.75 2.94
CA ALA A 20 10.47 5.93 3.58
C ALA A 20 9.20 6.07 2.74
N ALA A 21 8.72 4.97 2.18
CA ALA A 21 7.51 4.99 1.38
C ALA A 21 6.37 5.49 2.28
N GLN A 22 5.84 6.65 1.92
CA GLN A 22 4.84 7.34 2.73
C GLN A 22 3.54 6.53 2.89
N VAL A 23 3.27 5.66 1.92
CA VAL A 23 2.24 4.62 1.97
C VAL A 23 2.88 3.28 1.61
N THR A 24 2.63 2.26 2.42
CA THR A 24 3.15 0.90 2.23
C THR A 24 2.02 -0.11 2.22
N GLN A 25 1.96 -0.92 1.16
CA GLN A 25 1.01 -2.02 1.01
C GLN A 25 1.68 -3.37 1.30
N THR A 26 1.08 -4.15 2.19
CA THR A 26 1.58 -5.46 2.61
C THR A 26 0.52 -6.54 2.50
N PRO A 27 0.81 -7.68 1.86
CA PRO A 27 1.98 -7.93 1.00
C PRO A 27 1.88 -7.24 -0.37
N ARG A 28 3.02 -7.10 -1.06
CA ARG A 28 3.10 -6.46 -2.39
C ARG A 28 2.54 -7.32 -3.52
N HIS A 29 2.68 -8.64 -3.40
CA HIS A 29 2.21 -9.61 -4.37
C HIS A 29 1.54 -10.77 -3.63
N LEU A 30 0.43 -11.25 -4.18
CA LEU A 30 -0.37 -12.32 -3.58
C LEU A 30 -0.82 -13.28 -4.66
N ILE A 31 -0.58 -14.57 -4.42
CA ILE A 31 -1.16 -15.66 -5.19
C ILE A 31 -1.79 -16.60 -4.16
N LYS A 32 -3.10 -16.81 -4.26
CA LYS A 32 -3.90 -17.60 -3.31
C LYS A 32 -4.82 -18.53 -4.08
N LYS A 33 -5.13 -19.69 -3.47
CA LYS A 33 -6.12 -20.62 -4.02
C LYS A 33 -7.52 -20.02 -3.87
N VAL A 34 -8.41 -20.37 -4.79
CA VAL A 34 -9.85 -20.07 -4.67
C VAL A 34 -10.37 -20.59 -3.33
N GLY A 35 -11.23 -19.82 -2.67
CA GLY A 35 -11.78 -20.14 -1.36
C GLY A 35 -10.91 -19.73 -0.18
N ALA A 36 -9.65 -19.32 -0.40
CA ALA A 36 -8.78 -18.91 0.69
C ALA A 36 -9.09 -17.49 1.16
N LYS A 37 -9.01 -17.26 2.47
CA LYS A 37 -9.03 -15.91 3.05
C LYS A 37 -7.77 -15.14 2.67
N VAL A 38 -7.93 -13.88 2.28
CA VAL A 38 -6.85 -12.97 1.90
C VAL A 38 -6.90 -11.72 2.76
N LEU A 39 -5.73 -11.26 3.19
CA LEU A 39 -5.57 -10.04 3.98
C LEU A 39 -4.53 -9.17 3.28
N MET A 40 -4.87 -7.90 3.07
CA MET A 40 -3.99 -6.87 2.53
C MET A 40 -4.07 -5.64 3.44
N GLU A 41 -2.94 -5.14 3.91
CA GLU A 41 -2.87 -3.97 4.77
C GLU A 41 -2.24 -2.82 4.02
N CYS A 42 -2.89 -1.66 4.06
CA CYS A 42 -2.30 -0.39 3.69
C CYS A 42 -1.84 0.31 4.96
N SER A 43 -0.62 0.82 4.97
CA SER A 43 -0.05 1.56 6.09
C SER A 43 0.49 2.91 5.63
N GLN A 44 0.42 3.94 6.48
CA GLN A 44 0.87 5.29 6.16
C GLN A 44 1.56 5.94 7.37
N ASN A 45 2.49 6.87 7.13
CA ASN A 45 3.22 7.61 8.18
C ASN A 45 3.15 9.15 8.00
N MET A 46 2.13 9.63 7.30
CA MET A 46 1.89 11.03 6.96
C MET A 46 0.83 11.71 7.84
N ASP A 47 0.26 11.00 8.83
CA ASP A 47 -0.85 11.50 9.66
C ASP A 47 -2.11 11.87 8.85
N HIS A 48 -2.27 11.26 7.69
CA HIS A 48 -3.45 11.37 6.83
C HIS A 48 -4.70 10.79 7.50
N GLU A 49 -5.83 11.48 7.38
CA GLU A 49 -7.12 11.01 7.90
C GLU A 49 -7.74 10.00 6.93
N GLY A 50 -7.75 10.36 5.65
CA GLY A 50 -8.31 9.58 4.57
C GLY A 50 -7.42 8.38 4.24
N MET A 51 -8.00 7.19 4.12
CA MET A 51 -7.37 6.06 3.45
C MET A 51 -8.35 5.37 2.52
N PHE A 52 -7.82 4.83 1.42
CA PHE A 52 -8.60 4.36 0.29
C PHE A 52 -8.05 3.03 -0.22
N TRP A 53 -8.96 2.15 -0.62
CA TRP A 53 -8.65 0.92 -1.35
C TRP A 53 -9.27 0.96 -2.73
N TYR A 54 -8.44 0.71 -3.74
CA TYR A 54 -8.82 0.63 -5.14
C TYR A 54 -8.49 -0.73 -5.71
N ARG A 55 -9.25 -1.14 -6.72
CA ARG A 55 -8.82 -2.14 -7.69
C ARG A 55 -8.60 -1.49 -9.05
N GLN A 56 -7.73 -2.07 -9.85
CA GLN A 56 -7.47 -1.66 -11.22
C GLN A 56 -7.39 -2.90 -12.11
N ASP A 57 -8.43 -3.10 -12.91
CA ASP A 57 -8.46 -4.15 -13.92
C ASP A 57 -7.87 -3.64 -15.25
N PRO A 58 -7.28 -4.51 -16.09
CA PRO A 58 -6.66 -4.11 -17.36
C PRO A 58 -7.62 -3.34 -18.26
N GLY A 59 -7.21 -2.14 -18.69
CA GLY A 59 -8.00 -1.27 -19.55
C GLY A 59 -9.10 -0.47 -18.83
N LEU A 60 -9.27 -0.67 -17.51
CA LEU A 60 -10.16 0.13 -16.68
C LEU A 60 -9.37 1.16 -15.84
N GLY A 61 -10.06 2.20 -15.40
CA GLY A 61 -9.52 3.16 -14.43
C GLY A 61 -9.45 2.57 -13.02
N LEU A 62 -9.07 3.41 -12.06
CA LEU A 62 -9.21 3.07 -10.64
C LEU A 62 -10.69 2.95 -10.28
N GLN A 63 -11.05 1.86 -9.62
CA GLN A 63 -12.39 1.64 -9.09
C GLN A 63 -12.30 1.59 -7.56
N LEU A 64 -13.04 2.47 -6.88
CA LEU A 64 -12.99 2.55 -5.43
C LEU A 64 -13.71 1.34 -4.82
N LEU A 65 -13.03 0.61 -3.94
CA LEU A 65 -13.64 -0.46 -3.16
C LEU A 65 -14.27 0.12 -1.89
N TYR A 66 -13.43 0.80 -1.10
CA TYR A 66 -13.76 1.34 0.20
C TYR A 66 -12.86 2.53 0.54
N TRP A 67 -13.35 3.40 1.42
CA TRP A 67 -12.57 4.48 2.01
C TRP A 67 -12.90 4.65 3.49
N SER A 68 -12.13 5.49 4.18
CA SER A 68 -12.24 5.70 5.61
C SER A 68 -11.67 7.09 5.97
N TYR A 69 -12.41 7.86 6.78
CA TYR A 69 -11.98 9.16 7.32
C TYR A 69 -11.82 9.08 8.84
N GLY A 70 -11.02 8.13 9.30
CA GLY A 70 -10.66 7.99 10.70
C GLY A 70 -10.88 6.59 11.27
N ILE A 71 -10.56 6.44 12.55
CA ILE A 71 -10.58 5.14 13.23
C ILE A 71 -12.03 4.68 13.42
N ASN A 72 -12.30 3.40 13.11
CA ASN A 72 -13.61 2.75 13.14
C ASN A 72 -14.65 3.37 12.18
N ASP A 73 -14.20 4.17 11.21
CA ASP A 73 -15.01 4.70 10.13
C ASP A 73 -14.65 4.01 8.81
N THR A 74 -15.65 3.51 8.08
CA THR A 74 -15.46 2.84 6.78
C THR A 74 -16.70 3.05 5.91
N GLU A 75 -16.47 3.44 4.67
CA GLU A 75 -17.52 3.78 3.71
C GLU A 75 -17.32 3.02 2.40
N GLN A 76 -18.43 2.61 1.78
CA GLN A 76 -18.41 1.86 0.53
C GLN A 76 -18.03 2.77 -0.65
N GLY A 77 -17.27 2.21 -1.60
CA GLY A 77 -16.99 2.83 -2.89
C GLY A 77 -17.92 2.37 -4.00
N ASP A 78 -17.39 2.36 -5.22
CA ASP A 78 -18.11 1.96 -6.43
C ASP A 78 -18.37 0.45 -6.50
N LEU A 79 -17.44 -0.37 -5.98
CA LEU A 79 -17.47 -1.84 -6.07
C LEU A 79 -17.13 -2.54 -4.74
N PRO A 80 -17.94 -2.37 -3.69
CA PRO A 80 -17.64 -2.92 -2.36
C PRO A 80 -17.87 -4.43 -2.24
N PHE A 81 -18.66 -5.05 -3.13
CA PHE A 81 -19.12 -6.42 -2.95
C PHE A 81 -17.99 -7.46 -3.00
N GLY A 82 -17.99 -8.36 -2.01
CA GLY A 82 -16.99 -9.43 -1.87
C GLY A 82 -15.72 -9.02 -1.12
N TYR A 83 -15.70 -7.80 -0.58
CA TYR A 83 -14.60 -7.25 0.20
C TYR A 83 -15.11 -6.77 1.56
N ASP A 84 -14.27 -6.93 2.58
CA ASP A 84 -14.46 -6.37 3.92
C ASP A 84 -13.27 -5.50 4.28
N VAL A 85 -13.49 -4.45 5.07
CA VAL A 85 -12.41 -3.56 5.50
C VAL A 85 -12.43 -3.27 7.00
N SER A 86 -11.29 -2.89 7.54
CA SER A 86 -11.18 -2.45 8.93
C SER A 86 -10.13 -1.35 9.11
N ARG A 87 -10.54 -0.24 9.74
CA ARG A 87 -9.66 0.86 10.14
C ARG A 87 -9.52 0.91 11.66
N LYS A 88 -8.67 0.07 12.24
CA LYS A 88 -8.44 0.04 13.71
C LYS A 88 -7.39 1.03 14.19
N LYS A 89 -6.58 1.57 13.28
CA LYS A 89 -5.54 2.55 13.56
C LYS A 89 -5.55 3.62 12.46
N LYS A 90 -5.18 4.86 12.79
CA LYS A 90 -5.10 5.94 11.79
C LYS A 90 -4.04 5.62 10.73
N GLU A 91 -3.00 4.89 11.11
CA GLU A 91 -1.88 4.54 10.26
C GLU A 91 -2.14 3.31 9.40
N ALA A 92 -3.21 2.53 9.63
CA ALA A 92 -3.41 1.24 8.98
C ALA A 92 -4.87 0.97 8.56
N PHE A 93 -5.06 0.59 7.29
CA PHE A 93 -6.34 0.24 6.70
C PHE A 93 -6.29 -1.16 6.08
N LEU A 94 -6.99 -2.12 6.69
CA LEU A 94 -7.00 -3.52 6.30
C LEU A 94 -8.13 -3.78 5.29
N LEU A 95 -7.81 -4.48 4.21
CA LEU A 95 -8.73 -5.07 3.23
C LEU A 95 -8.69 -6.59 3.36
N THR A 96 -9.87 -7.21 3.41
CA THR A 96 -10.09 -8.64 3.60
C THR A 96 -10.96 -9.18 2.48
N LEU A 97 -10.54 -10.29 1.88
CA LEU A 97 -11.41 -11.11 1.05
C LEU A 97 -11.65 -12.38 1.85
N GLU A 98 -12.88 -12.60 2.34
CA GLU A 98 -13.20 -13.78 3.17
C GLU A 98 -13.01 -15.09 2.40
N SER A 99 -13.30 -15.07 1.10
CA SER A 99 -13.13 -16.21 0.20
C SER A 99 -12.70 -15.73 -1.18
N ALA A 100 -11.42 -15.93 -1.52
CA ALA A 100 -10.86 -15.49 -2.79
C ALA A 100 -11.55 -16.16 -3.99
N SER A 101 -11.85 -15.37 -5.00
CA SER A 101 -12.43 -15.84 -6.27
C SER A 101 -11.63 -15.32 -7.48
N THR A 102 -11.74 -15.99 -8.62
CA THR A 102 -11.01 -15.62 -9.84
C THR A 102 -11.40 -14.24 -10.36
N ASN A 103 -12.65 -13.80 -10.15
CA ASN A 103 -13.13 -12.44 -10.50
C ASN A 103 -12.51 -11.31 -9.65
N GLN A 104 -11.83 -11.66 -8.55
CA GLN A 104 -11.09 -10.74 -7.68
C GLN A 104 -9.59 -10.73 -8.01
N THR A 105 -9.17 -11.38 -9.11
CA THR A 105 -7.79 -11.27 -9.60
C THR A 105 -7.60 -9.91 -10.26
N SER A 106 -6.88 -9.02 -9.60
CA SER A 106 -6.69 -7.63 -10.06
C SER A 106 -5.42 -7.01 -9.47
N VAL A 107 -5.09 -5.81 -9.91
CA VAL A 107 -4.12 -4.95 -9.22
C VAL A 107 -4.86 -4.21 -8.11
N TYR A 108 -4.42 -4.40 -6.87
CA TYR A 108 -4.94 -3.67 -5.70
C TYR A 108 -4.00 -2.55 -5.34
N LEU A 109 -4.56 -1.36 -5.12
CA LEU A 109 -3.82 -0.14 -4.81
C LEU A 109 -4.44 0.52 -3.59
N CYS A 110 -3.59 1.05 -2.71
CA CYS A 110 -4.03 1.85 -1.60
C CYS A 110 -3.44 3.27 -1.64
N ALA A 111 -4.16 4.22 -1.07
CA ALA A 111 -3.78 5.63 -1.00
C ALA A 111 -4.22 6.25 0.33
N SER A 112 -3.69 7.43 0.66
CA SER A 112 -4.10 8.22 1.82
C SER A 112 -4.09 9.72 1.54
N SER A 113 -4.88 10.51 2.28
CA SER A 113 -4.95 11.97 2.19
C SER A 113 -5.21 12.66 3.52
#